data_AF-A0A1Z4JRB9-F1
#
_entry.id   AF-A0A1Z4JRB9-F1
#
_cell.length_a   1.000
_cell.length_b   1.000
_cell.length_c   1.000
_cell.angle_alpha   90.00
_cell.angle_beta   90.00
_cell.angle_gamma   90.00
#
_symmetry.space_group_name_H-M   'P 1'
#
loop_
_entity.id
_entity.type
_entity.pdbx_description
1 polymer ?
#
loop_
_entity_poly.entity_id
_entity_poly.type
_entity_poly.pdbx_seq_one_letter_code
_entity_poly.pdbx_strand_id
1 'polypeptide(L)'
;MLHTHRVWHIKTVPTLEELVKALLKKNYVLCAGFRVGDLLFLNDSTSEDAIQEYAIVLNVDQAFTQVESVTVDWCSPEELHRIIGDIQAGDYALVASIAIRVDESDSHRCESCA
;
A
#
# COMPACT_ATOMS: atom_id res chain seq x y z
N MET A 1 4.44 8.50 -5.66
CA MET A 1 3.60 7.47 -6.30
C MET A 1 3.69 7.63 -7.80
N LEU A 2 3.92 6.53 -8.52
CA LEU A 2 4.13 6.54 -9.97
C LEU A 2 2.83 6.65 -10.76
N HIS A 3 1.73 6.10 -10.24
CA HIS A 3 0.50 5.89 -11.02
C HIS A 3 -0.62 6.89 -10.68
N THR A 4 -0.75 7.95 -11.45
CA THR A 4 -1.82 8.96 -11.25
C THR A 4 -3.21 8.48 -11.71
N HIS A 5 -3.25 7.46 -12.57
CA HIS A 5 -4.48 6.99 -13.19
C HIS A 5 -5.05 5.70 -12.60
N ARG A 6 -4.30 5.02 -11.71
CA ARG A 6 -4.70 3.75 -11.13
C ARG A 6 -5.83 3.94 -10.11
N VAL A 7 -6.71 2.94 -10.04
CA VAL A 7 -7.71 2.80 -8.97
C VAL A 7 -7.31 1.59 -8.17
N TRP A 8 -7.09 1.75 -6.86
CA TRP A 8 -6.69 0.65 -6.00
C TRP A 8 -7.89 0.03 -5.32
N HIS A 9 -8.04 -1.29 -5.44
CA HIS A 9 -8.95 -2.08 -4.65
C HIS A 9 -8.35 -2.36 -3.28
N ILE A 10 -8.96 -1.81 -2.23
CA ILE A 10 -8.42 -1.84 -0.89
C ILE A 10 -9.00 -2.99 -0.10
N LYS A 11 -8.13 -3.89 0.33
CA LYS A 11 -8.46 -4.92 1.32
C LYS A 11 -8.03 -4.48 2.72
N THR A 12 -8.99 -4.34 3.63
CA THR A 12 -8.69 -4.09 5.04
C THR A 12 -8.12 -5.33 5.71
N VAL A 13 -7.02 -5.16 6.43
CA VAL A 13 -6.41 -6.16 7.30
C VAL A 13 -6.38 -5.63 8.74
N PRO A 14 -6.73 -6.46 9.74
CA PRO A 14 -6.95 -6.02 11.12
C PRO A 14 -5.65 -5.72 11.89
N THR A 15 -4.52 -6.28 11.47
CA THR A 15 -3.27 -6.19 12.23
C THR A 15 -2.06 -5.97 11.32
N LEU A 16 -0.99 -5.43 11.90
CA LEU A 16 0.32 -5.32 11.26
C LEU A 16 0.85 -6.68 10.79
N GLU A 17 0.69 -7.71 11.62
CA GLU A 17 1.16 -9.07 11.26
C GLU A 17 0.43 -9.62 10.03
N GLU A 18 -0.87 -9.38 9.91
CA GLU A 18 -1.62 -9.78 8.71
C GLU A 18 -1.23 -8.96 7.49
N LEU A 19 -0.92 -7.68 7.66
CA LEU A 19 -0.39 -6.85 6.57
C LEU A 19 0.95 -7.39 6.06
N VAL A 20 1.92 -7.64 6.95
CA VAL A 20 3.25 -8.17 6.56
C VAL A 20 3.09 -9.51 5.85
N LYS A 21 2.27 -10.41 6.40
CA LYS A 21 1.93 -11.69 5.75
C LYS A 21 1.28 -11.51 4.38
N ALA A 22 0.43 -10.49 4.21
CA ALA A 22 -0.16 -10.18 2.91
C ALA A 22 0.94 -9.73 1.95
N LEU A 23 1.67 -8.66 2.25
CA LEU A 23 2.71 -8.08 1.38
C LEU A 23 3.73 -9.14 0.90
N LEU A 24 4.17 -10.03 1.79
CA LEU A 24 5.13 -11.09 1.47
C LEU A 24 4.64 -12.16 0.50
N LYS A 25 3.32 -12.26 0.22
CA LYS A 25 2.80 -13.19 -0.80
C LYS A 25 3.20 -12.80 -2.22
N LYS A 26 3.46 -11.51 -2.49
CA LYS A 26 4.00 -10.97 -3.76
C LYS A 26 3.27 -11.41 -5.04
N ASN A 27 2.00 -11.79 -4.95
CA ASN A 27 1.23 -12.33 -6.07
C ASN A 27 -0.02 -11.50 -6.38
N TYR A 28 0.03 -10.19 -6.11
CA TYR A 28 -1.10 -9.30 -6.26
C TYR A 28 -1.06 -8.57 -7.60
N VAL A 29 -2.24 -8.45 -8.21
CA VAL A 29 -2.49 -7.58 -9.35
C VAL A 29 -2.17 -6.12 -9.02
N LEU A 30 -1.91 -5.33 -10.05
CA LEU A 30 -1.43 -3.96 -9.89
C LEU A 30 -2.42 -3.03 -9.18
N CYS A 31 -3.73 -3.28 -9.28
CA CYS A 31 -4.74 -2.52 -8.55
C CYS A 31 -4.86 -2.92 -7.07
N ALA A 32 -4.12 -3.91 -6.57
CA ALA A 32 -4.27 -4.31 -5.18
C ALA A 32 -3.73 -3.24 -4.21
N GLY A 33 -4.45 -3.05 -3.11
CA GLY A 33 -3.97 -2.30 -1.96
C GLY A 33 -4.47 -2.89 -0.65
N PHE A 34 -3.83 -2.50 0.44
CA PHE A 34 -4.18 -2.93 1.79
C PHE A 34 -4.40 -1.75 2.72
N ARG A 35 -5.27 -1.93 3.71
CA ARG A 35 -5.48 -0.96 4.79
C ARG A 35 -5.20 -1.58 6.15
N VAL A 36 -4.44 -0.88 6.99
CA VAL A 36 -4.32 -1.18 8.43
C VAL A 36 -4.43 0.12 9.23
N GLY A 37 -5.50 0.26 10.01
CA GLY A 37 -5.86 1.55 10.62
C GLY A 37 -6.01 2.65 9.54
N ASP A 38 -5.31 3.77 9.74
CA ASP A 38 -5.32 4.93 8.82
C ASP A 38 -4.29 4.84 7.70
N LEU A 39 -3.50 3.77 7.65
CA LEU A 39 -2.47 3.55 6.63
C LEU A 39 -3.01 2.73 5.47
N LEU A 40 -2.69 3.19 4.27
CA LEU A 40 -2.91 2.54 2.99
C LEU A 40 -1.57 2.10 2.40
N PHE A 41 -1.55 0.87 1.89
CA PHE A 41 -0.43 0.28 1.18
C PHE A 41 -0.89 0.03 -0.24
N LEU A 42 -0.41 0.84 -1.17
CA LEU A 42 -0.91 0.88 -2.55
C LEU A 42 0.16 0.33 -3.46
N ASN A 43 -0.14 -0.76 -4.18
CA ASN A 43 0.81 -1.37 -5.10
C ASN A 43 1.22 -0.31 -6.15
N ASP A 44 2.49 0.09 -6.12
CA ASP A 44 3.10 1.11 -6.99
C ASP A 44 4.03 0.46 -8.04
N SER A 45 4.04 -0.88 -8.11
CA SER A 45 4.83 -1.65 -9.08
C SER A 45 4.45 -1.32 -10.53
N THR A 46 5.42 -1.45 -11.43
CA THR A 46 5.25 -1.15 -12.86
C THR A 46 4.59 -2.29 -13.65
N SER A 47 4.71 -3.53 -13.17
CA SER A 47 4.09 -4.73 -13.75
C SER A 47 3.95 -5.84 -12.70
N GLU A 48 3.12 -6.84 -12.96
CA GLU A 48 2.94 -8.02 -12.07
C GLU A 48 4.22 -8.85 -11.92
N ASP A 49 5.06 -8.88 -12.95
CA ASP A 49 6.36 -9.58 -12.96
C ASP A 49 7.52 -8.71 -12.43
N ALA A 50 7.25 -7.47 -12.02
CA ALA A 50 8.28 -6.59 -11.46
C ALA A 50 8.50 -6.88 -9.97
N ILE A 51 9.56 -6.27 -9.44
CA ILE A 51 9.76 -6.09 -8.00
C ILE A 51 8.50 -5.40 -7.43
N GLN A 52 7.96 -5.97 -6.35
CA GLN A 52 6.77 -5.48 -5.67
C GLN A 52 7.12 -4.26 -4.82
N GLU A 53 6.58 -3.11 -5.22
CA GLU A 53 6.72 -1.83 -4.55
C GLU A 53 5.36 -1.35 -4.06
N TYR A 54 5.32 -0.79 -2.85
CA TYR A 54 4.11 -0.24 -2.25
C TYR A 54 4.36 1.19 -1.77
N ALA A 55 3.51 2.12 -2.19
CA ALA A 55 3.43 3.43 -1.59
C ALA A 55 2.66 3.34 -0.27
N ILE A 56 3.22 3.91 0.80
CA ILE A 56 2.59 3.98 2.12
C ILE A 56 1.97 5.36 2.27
N VAL A 57 0.66 5.39 2.46
CA VAL A 57 -0.15 6.59 2.43
C VAL A 57 -0.98 6.69 3.70
N LEU A 58 -0.91 7.82 4.37
CA LEU A 58 -1.78 8.17 5.47
C LEU A 58 -3.09 8.76 4.92
N ASN A 59 -4.23 8.28 5.44
CA ASN A 59 -5.56 8.83 5.16
C ASN A 59 -6.15 9.44 6.43
N VAL A 60 -6.04 10.76 6.57
CA VAL A 60 -6.59 11.52 7.72
C VAL A 60 -7.50 12.61 7.17
N ASP A 61 -8.72 12.73 7.73
CA ASP A 61 -9.72 13.74 7.33
C ASP A 61 -9.98 13.80 5.82
N GLN A 62 -9.99 12.64 5.15
CA GLN A 62 -10.14 12.49 3.69
C GLN A 62 -9.01 13.09 2.85
N ALA A 63 -7.89 13.46 3.48
CA ALA A 63 -6.67 13.86 2.80
C ALA A 63 -5.68 12.69 2.75
N PHE A 64 -5.11 12.45 1.58
CA PHE A 64 -4.10 11.43 1.37
C PHE A 64 -2.71 12.06 1.33
N THR A 65 -1.82 11.56 2.19
CA THR A 65 -0.42 11.98 2.22
C THR A 65 0.47 10.76 2.13
N GLN A 66 1.33 10.70 1.11
CA GLN A 66 2.38 9.69 1.07
C GLN A 66 3.39 10.00 2.17
N VAL A 67 3.73 9.00 2.97
CA VAL A 67 4.69 9.10 4.08
C VAL A 67 5.94 8.27 3.84
N GLU A 68 5.84 7.21 3.02
CA GLU A 68 6.98 6.37 2.66
C GLU A 68 6.66 5.55 1.39
N SER A 69 7.63 4.80 0.91
CA SER A 69 7.47 3.67 -0.01
C SER A 69 8.33 2.50 0.44
N VAL A 70 7.86 1.28 0.21
CA VAL A 70 8.62 0.07 0.53
C VAL A 70 8.70 -0.85 -0.67
N THR A 71 9.92 -1.28 -0.98
CA THR A 71 10.20 -2.32 -1.96
C THR A 71 10.21 -3.66 -1.23
N VAL A 72 9.07 -4.35 -1.24
CA VAL A 72 8.83 -5.58 -0.44
C VAL A 72 9.81 -6.69 -0.83
N ASP A 73 10.24 -6.72 -2.08
CA ASP A 73 11.24 -7.68 -2.55
C ASP A 73 12.63 -7.53 -1.92
N TRP A 74 12.92 -6.38 -1.32
CA TRP A 74 14.21 -6.12 -0.67
C TRP A 74 14.15 -6.22 0.86
N CYS A 75 13.00 -6.60 1.43
CA CYS A 75 12.82 -6.65 2.88
C CYS A 75 12.64 -8.07 3.39
N SER A 76 13.24 -8.36 4.54
CA SER A 76 12.84 -9.49 5.38
C SER A 76 11.50 -9.19 6.08
N PRO A 77 10.81 -10.23 6.61
CA PRO A 77 9.63 -10.03 7.44
C PRO A 77 9.87 -9.08 8.63
N GLU A 78 11.01 -9.20 9.29
CA GLU A 78 11.40 -8.38 10.43
C GLU A 78 11.63 -6.92 10.04
N GLU A 79 12.24 -6.69 8.88
CA GLU A 79 12.44 -5.35 8.32
C GLU A 79 11.11 -4.67 7.98
N LEU A 80 10.18 -5.39 7.35
CA LEU A 80 8.82 -4.89 7.09
C LEU A 80 8.08 -4.55 8.39
N HIS A 81 8.16 -5.44 9.38
CA HIS A 81 7.56 -5.20 10.69
C HIS A 81 8.10 -3.93 11.34
N ARG A 82 9.42 -3.73 11.29
CA ARG A 82 10.06 -2.54 11.83
C ARG A 82 9.61 -1.28 11.09
N ILE A 83 9.74 -1.24 9.76
CA ILE A 83 9.39 -0.07 8.94
C ILE A 83 7.94 0.34 9.18
N ILE A 84 7.01 -0.61 9.12
CA ILE A 84 5.59 -0.29 9.26
C ILE A 84 5.26 0.05 10.72
N GLY A 85 5.90 -0.60 11.69
CA GLY A 85 5.76 -0.29 13.11
C GLY A 85 6.21 1.14 13.44
N ASP A 86 7.36 1.57 12.91
CA ASP A 86 7.89 2.93 13.05
C ASP A 86 6.87 3.94 12.47
N ILE A 87 6.30 3.66 11.29
CA ILE A 87 5.27 4.51 10.67
C ILE A 87 4.00 4.57 11.54
N GLN A 88 3.53 3.44 12.08
CA GLN A 88 2.36 3.42 12.96
C GLN A 88 2.60 4.18 14.28
N ALA A 89 3.84 4.21 14.76
CA ALA A 89 4.23 4.99 15.93
C ALA A 89 4.35 6.50 15.65
N GLY A 90 4.17 6.93 14.41
CA GLY A 90 4.31 8.33 14.00
C GLY A 90 5.74 8.73 13.62
N ASP A 91 6.67 7.77 13.52
CA ASP A 91 8.05 8.03 13.13
C ASP A 91 8.19 7.99 11.61
N TYR A 92 7.69 9.04 10.95
CA TYR A 92 7.79 9.23 9.52
C TYR A 92 7.88 10.71 9.15
N ALA A 93 8.46 10.98 7.98
CA ALA A 93 8.39 12.30 7.36
C ALA A 93 7.24 12.32 6.34
N LEU A 94 6.56 13.45 6.21
CA LEU A 94 5.60 13.63 5.12
C LEU A 94 6.37 13.78 3.80
N VAL A 95 6.05 12.96 2.80
CA VAL A 95 6.67 13.02 1.48
C VAL A 95 5.91 14.00 0.59
N ALA A 96 4.61 13.75 0.37
CA ALA A 96 3.77 14.58 -0.48
C ALA A 96 2.28 14.35 -0.23
N SER A 97 1.48 15.42 -0.30
CA SER A 97 0.02 15.28 -0.46
C SER A 97 -0.28 14.78 -1.87
N ILE A 98 -1.15 13.78 -1.97
CA ILE A 98 -1.45 13.09 -3.23
C ILE A 98 -2.96 12.99 -3.46
N ALA A 99 -3.37 12.93 -4.72
CA ALA A 99 -4.73 12.58 -5.10
C ALA A 99 -4.75 11.14 -5.59
N ILE A 100 -5.45 10.26 -4.87
CA ILE A 100 -5.58 8.84 -5.23
C ILE A 100 -7.05 8.47 -5.35
N ARG A 101 -7.30 7.36 -6.06
CA ARG A 101 -8.62 6.76 -6.19
C ARG A 101 -8.59 5.37 -5.56
N VAL A 102 -9.39 5.19 -4.53
CA VAL A 102 -9.54 3.91 -3.83
C VAL A 102 -10.95 3.37 -4.06
N ASP A 103 -11.06 2.06 -4.18
CA ASP A 103 -12.30 1.32 -4.29
C ASP A 103 -12.32 0.25 -3.19
N GLU A 104 -13.40 0.19 -2.43
CA GLU A 104 -13.61 -0.77 -1.34
C GLU A 104 -14.76 -1.74 -1.65
N SER A 105 -15.28 -1.71 -2.89
CA SER A 105 -16.41 -2.54 -3.28
C SER A 105 -16.00 -3.98 -3.59
N ASP A 106 -16.82 -4.93 -3.15
CA ASP A 106 -16.63 -6.36 -3.44
C ASP A 106 -16.73 -6.70 -4.95
N SER A 107 -17.25 -5.77 -5.76
CA SER A 107 -17.42 -5.92 -7.21
C SER A 107 -16.39 -5.13 -8.03
N HIS A 108 -15.25 -4.77 -7.44
CA HIS A 108 -14.20 -3.99 -8.10
C HIS A 108 -13.82 -4.55 -9.48
N ARG A 109 -13.78 -3.67 -10.47
CA ARG A 109 -13.26 -3.92 -11.82
C ARG A 109 -12.55 -2.66 -12.32
N CYS A 110 -11.31 -2.80 -12.76
CA CYS A 110 -10.56 -1.73 -13.41
C CYS A 110 -9.65 -2.28 -14.52
N GLU A 111 -9.02 -1.38 -15.26
CA GLU A 111 -8.10 -1.72 -16.36
C GLU A 111 -6.86 -2.51 -15.89
N SER A 112 -6.54 -2.46 -14.59
CA SER A 112 -5.40 -3.14 -13.97
C SER A 112 -5.77 -4.43 -13.21
N CYS A 113 -7.00 -4.94 -13.37
CA CYS A 113 -7.46 -6.14 -12.67
C CYS A 113 -6.96 -7.47 -13.25
N ALA A 114 -6.45 -7.48 -14.50
CA ALA A 114 -6.08 -8.68 -15.28
C ALA A 114 -7.07 -9.86 -15.17
#